data_AF-A0A0Q3GKU0-F1
#
_entry.id   AF-A0A0Q3GKU0-F1
#
_cell.length_a   1.000
_cell.length_b   1.000
_cell.length_c   1.000
_cell.angle_alpha   90.00
_cell.angle_beta   90.00
_cell.angle_gamma   90.00
#
_symmetry.space_group_name_H-M   'P 1'
#
loop_
_entity.id
_entity.type
_entity.pdbx_description
1 polymer ?
#
loop_
_entity_poly.entity_id
_entity_poly.type
_entity_poly.pdbx_seq_one_letter_code
_entity_poly.pdbx_strand_id
1 'polypeptide(L)'
;MPPFSGLMLDDGSRSKKPYKWQRVLLKVSGEALAGDHTENIDPKITMAIAREVASVTKLGVEVAIVVGGGNIFRGASWAGCSGLDRSSADYIGMMATVMNAIFLQATMESIGIPTRVQTAFRISEVAEPYIRRRAIRHLEKGRVVIFAAGTGNPFFTTDTAAALRCAEINAEVVLKATNVDGVYDADPKHNPDARILETVSYNELSCLTCKTLEILRKLSSVRRLVPS
;
A
#
# COMPACT_ATOMS: atom_id res chain seq x y z
N MET A 1 -54.01 16.43 39.39
CA MET A 1 -53.93 16.14 37.94
C MET A 1 -52.51 16.47 37.47
N PRO A 2 -51.74 15.48 36.97
CA PRO A 2 -50.40 15.70 36.40
C PRO A 2 -50.52 16.02 34.88
N PRO A 3 -49.42 16.29 34.14
CA PRO A 3 -48.79 15.17 33.44
C PRO A 3 -47.29 15.28 33.04
N PHE A 4 -46.79 14.13 32.58
CA PHE A 4 -45.70 13.84 31.63
C PHE A 4 -44.23 13.60 32.08
N SER A 5 -43.90 12.30 32.01
CA SER A 5 -42.59 11.69 31.85
C SER A 5 -41.93 12.04 30.50
N GLY A 6 -40.59 12.01 30.49
CA GLY A 6 -39.73 11.82 29.30
C GLY A 6 -38.29 11.68 29.81
N LEU A 7 -37.73 10.48 30.05
CA LEU A 7 -37.17 9.51 29.09
C LEU A 7 -36.20 10.14 28.07
N MET A 8 -35.02 9.50 27.96
CA MET A 8 -34.09 9.47 26.80
C MET A 8 -33.04 10.61 26.76
N LEU A 9 -31.72 10.42 26.61
CA LEU A 9 -30.83 9.28 26.27
C LEU A 9 -29.44 9.59 26.88
N ASP A 10 -28.83 8.66 27.60
CA ASP A 10 -27.72 7.84 27.08
C ASP A 10 -26.73 8.64 26.20
N ASP A 11 -25.69 9.23 26.81
CA ASP A 11 -24.53 9.70 26.06
C ASP A 11 -23.69 8.49 25.64
N GLY A 12 -24.22 7.80 24.64
CA GLY A 12 -23.52 7.72 23.37
C GLY A 12 -22.17 7.05 23.46
N SER A 13 -22.20 5.74 23.69
CA SER A 13 -21.19 4.77 23.27
C SER A 13 -20.07 5.36 22.39
N ARG A 14 -18.89 5.58 22.99
CA ARG A 14 -17.65 5.49 22.20
C ARG A 14 -17.58 4.05 21.72
N SER A 15 -18.20 3.81 20.57
CA SER A 15 -18.05 2.57 19.80
C SER A 15 -16.56 2.24 19.80
N LYS A 16 -16.20 1.18 20.55
CA LYS A 16 -14.84 0.64 20.50
C LYS A 16 -14.59 0.34 19.04
N LYS A 17 -13.68 1.10 18.40
CA LYS A 17 -13.24 0.77 17.03
C LYS A 17 -12.87 -0.72 17.04
N PRO A 18 -13.56 -1.58 16.26
CA PRO A 18 -13.36 -3.04 16.37
C PRO A 18 -11.96 -3.48 15.91
N TYR A 19 -11.21 -2.60 15.24
CA TYR A 19 -9.86 -2.83 14.75
C TYR A 19 -8.96 -1.64 15.08
N LYS A 20 -7.65 -1.91 15.24
CA LYS A 20 -6.63 -0.90 15.55
C LYS A 20 -6.56 0.23 14.51
N TRP A 21 -6.84 -0.09 13.24
CA TRP A 21 -6.87 0.86 12.12
C TRP A 21 -8.11 0.64 11.27
N GLN A 22 -8.77 1.73 10.87
CA GLN A 22 -9.95 1.70 10.02
C GLN A 22 -9.61 1.91 8.54
N ARG A 23 -8.55 2.67 8.25
CA ARG A 23 -8.04 2.89 6.90
C ARG A 23 -6.55 2.63 6.85
N VAL A 24 -6.13 1.77 5.93
CA VAL A 24 -4.73 1.35 5.78
C VAL A 24 -4.26 1.54 4.34
N LEU A 25 -2.97 1.85 4.17
CA LEU A 25 -2.32 1.86 2.87
C LEU A 25 -1.28 0.74 2.80
N LEU A 26 -1.53 -0.25 1.95
CA LEU A 26 -0.60 -1.34 1.68
C LEU A 26 0.37 -0.94 0.58
N LYS A 27 1.67 -0.85 0.87
CA LYS A 27 2.71 -0.68 -0.14
C LYS A 27 3.23 -2.05 -0.55
N VAL A 28 3.03 -2.41 -1.81
CA VAL A 28 3.52 -3.65 -2.42
C VAL A 28 4.73 -3.32 -3.31
N SER A 29 5.89 -3.95 -3.08
CA SER A 29 7.02 -3.81 -4.01
C SER A 29 6.71 -4.51 -5.32
N GLY A 30 7.27 -4.01 -6.43
CA GLY A 30 7.13 -4.71 -7.72
C GLY A 30 7.79 -6.08 -7.65
N GLU A 31 8.95 -6.15 -7.01
CA GLU A 31 9.71 -7.38 -6.77
C GLU A 31 8.90 -8.46 -6.04
N ALA A 32 8.06 -8.06 -5.07
CA ALA A 32 7.21 -9.03 -4.37
C ALA A 32 6.21 -9.69 -5.33
N LEU A 33 5.78 -8.99 -6.39
CA LEU A 33 4.86 -9.56 -7.38
C LEU A 33 5.52 -10.57 -8.32
N ALA A 34 6.85 -10.57 -8.46
CA ALA A 34 7.55 -11.47 -9.38
C ALA A 34 7.76 -12.89 -8.82
N GLY A 35 7.51 -13.13 -7.53
CA GLY A 35 7.73 -14.43 -6.89
C GLY A 35 9.16 -14.94 -7.09
N ASP A 36 9.30 -16.12 -7.70
CA ASP A 36 10.58 -16.81 -7.95
C ASP A 36 11.34 -16.29 -9.18
N HIS A 37 10.99 -15.11 -9.72
CA HIS A 37 11.68 -14.41 -10.82
C HIS A 37 11.67 -15.12 -12.18
N THR A 38 10.83 -16.14 -12.39
CA THR A 38 10.66 -16.79 -13.70
C THR A 38 9.81 -15.94 -14.66
N GLU A 39 8.91 -15.14 -14.11
CA GLU A 39 8.03 -14.22 -14.83
C GLU A 39 8.08 -12.83 -14.19
N ASN A 40 7.68 -11.80 -14.94
CA ASN A 40 7.61 -10.44 -14.40
C ASN A 40 6.52 -10.31 -13.31
N ILE A 41 5.43 -11.08 -13.40
CA ILE A 41 4.34 -11.09 -12.42
C ILE A 41 3.91 -12.54 -12.20
N ASP A 42 4.02 -13.04 -10.98
CA ASP A 42 3.53 -14.36 -10.57
C ASP A 42 2.04 -14.27 -10.17
N PRO A 43 1.14 -14.92 -10.93
CA PRO A 43 -0.30 -14.93 -10.63
C PRO A 43 -0.63 -15.53 -9.25
N LYS A 44 0.20 -16.42 -8.72
CA LYS A 44 -0.01 -17.02 -7.40
C LYS A 44 0.17 -15.99 -6.30
N ILE A 45 1.16 -15.12 -6.43
CA ILE A 45 1.43 -14.07 -5.45
C ILE A 45 0.35 -12.99 -5.50
N THR A 46 -0.03 -12.53 -6.69
CA THR A 46 -1.13 -11.55 -6.82
C THR A 46 -2.43 -12.10 -6.27
N MET A 47 -2.73 -13.39 -6.50
CA MET A 47 -3.89 -14.07 -5.94
C MET A 47 -3.81 -14.19 -4.41
N ALA A 48 -2.63 -14.46 -3.85
CA ALA A 48 -2.42 -14.47 -2.40
C ALA A 48 -2.70 -13.08 -1.79
N ILE A 49 -2.13 -12.03 -2.38
CA ILE A 49 -2.40 -10.63 -1.97
C ILE A 49 -3.89 -10.31 -2.06
N ALA A 50 -4.54 -10.67 -3.18
CA ALA A 50 -5.96 -10.41 -3.39
C ALA A 50 -6.82 -11.11 -2.32
N ARG A 51 -6.54 -12.37 -1.98
CA ARG A 51 -7.25 -13.11 -0.93
C ARG A 51 -7.08 -12.50 0.45
N GLU A 52 -5.89 -12.02 0.77
CA GLU A 52 -5.64 -11.36 2.05
C GLU A 52 -6.33 -10.01 2.14
N VAL A 53 -6.26 -9.20 1.09
CA VAL A 53 -7.03 -7.95 1.00
C VAL A 53 -8.52 -8.23 1.11
N ALA A 54 -9.03 -9.30 0.47
CA ALA A 54 -10.42 -9.73 0.60
C ALA A 54 -10.81 -10.02 2.06
N SER A 55 -9.90 -10.64 2.83
CA SER A 55 -10.15 -10.95 4.23
C SER A 55 -10.26 -9.68 5.07
N VAL A 56 -9.47 -8.64 4.76
CA VAL A 56 -9.47 -7.34 5.46
C VAL A 56 -10.68 -6.51 5.09
N THR A 57 -11.03 -6.43 3.81
CA THR A 57 -12.18 -5.64 3.36
C THR A 57 -13.51 -6.21 3.86
N LYS A 58 -13.61 -7.54 4.04
CA LYS A 58 -14.76 -8.19 4.69
C LYS A 58 -14.96 -7.77 6.15
N LEU A 59 -13.90 -7.33 6.82
CA LEU A 59 -13.97 -6.81 8.19
C LEU A 59 -14.41 -5.32 8.23
N GLY A 60 -14.64 -4.70 7.08
CA GLY A 60 -15.01 -3.28 6.98
C GLY A 60 -13.83 -2.30 7.05
N VAL A 61 -12.59 -2.80 6.97
CA VAL A 61 -11.39 -1.96 6.90
C VAL A 61 -11.20 -1.47 5.47
N GLU A 62 -10.96 -0.17 5.33
CA GLU A 62 -10.73 0.49 4.05
C GLU A 62 -9.27 0.29 3.62
N VAL A 63 -9.07 -0.28 2.43
CA VAL A 63 -7.74 -0.64 1.93
C VAL A 63 -7.39 0.15 0.68
N ALA A 64 -6.30 0.91 0.76
CA ALA A 64 -5.62 1.48 -0.38
C ALA A 64 -4.31 0.73 -0.65
N ILE A 65 -3.86 0.70 -1.91
CA ILE A 65 -2.65 0.00 -2.32
C ILE A 65 -1.77 0.95 -3.12
N VAL A 66 -0.46 0.96 -2.86
CA VAL A 66 0.55 1.57 -3.73
C VAL A 66 1.45 0.45 -4.23
N VAL A 67 1.58 0.32 -5.55
CA VAL A 67 2.35 -0.76 -6.16
C VAL A 67 3.64 -0.24 -6.79
N GLY A 68 4.74 -0.95 -6.57
CA GLY A 68 6.02 -0.71 -7.22
C GLY A 68 6.10 -1.33 -8.61
N GLY A 69 7.14 -0.98 -9.38
CA GLY A 69 7.34 -1.43 -10.78
C GLY A 69 8.65 -2.17 -11.01
N GLY A 70 9.43 -2.44 -9.97
CA GLY A 70 10.80 -2.95 -10.06
C GLY A 70 10.93 -4.39 -10.58
N ASN A 71 9.82 -5.13 -10.70
CA ASN A 71 9.74 -6.41 -11.39
C ASN A 71 9.76 -6.29 -12.93
N ILE A 72 9.23 -5.19 -13.47
CA ILE A 72 9.18 -4.97 -14.93
C ILE A 72 10.34 -4.07 -15.36
N PHE A 73 10.62 -3.00 -14.58
CA PHE A 73 11.67 -2.05 -14.92
C PHE A 73 12.40 -1.52 -13.68
N ARG A 74 13.71 -1.72 -13.63
CA ARG A 74 14.60 -1.14 -12.62
C ARG A 74 15.41 0.00 -13.22
N GLY A 75 14.90 1.23 -13.11
CA GLY A 75 15.55 2.42 -13.70
C GLY A 75 16.99 2.68 -13.21
N ALA A 76 17.35 2.24 -12.00
CA ALA A 76 18.72 2.38 -11.49
C ALA A 76 19.75 1.53 -12.26
N SER A 77 19.32 0.43 -12.90
CA SER A 77 20.22 -0.46 -13.65
C SER A 77 20.58 0.07 -15.04
N TRP A 78 19.81 1.05 -15.54
CA TRP A 78 19.90 1.55 -16.92
C TRP A 78 20.28 3.03 -16.98
N ALA A 79 20.33 3.74 -15.85
CA ALA A 79 20.79 5.12 -15.79
C ALA A 79 22.27 5.17 -16.22
N GLY A 80 22.55 5.80 -17.37
CA GLY A 80 23.88 5.86 -17.98
C GLY A 80 24.14 4.83 -19.09
N CYS A 81 23.24 3.86 -19.29
CA CYS A 81 23.23 3.02 -20.48
C CYS A 81 22.44 3.72 -21.59
N SER A 82 23.02 3.82 -22.78
CA SER A 82 22.32 4.17 -24.04
C SER A 82 21.41 5.41 -24.01
N GLY A 83 21.96 6.60 -23.73
CA GLY A 83 21.25 7.88 -23.93
C GLY A 83 19.97 8.10 -23.10
N LEU A 84 19.63 7.18 -22.20
CA LEU A 84 18.46 7.27 -21.34
C LEU A 84 18.79 8.16 -20.14
N ASP A 85 18.20 9.35 -20.11
CA ASP A 85 18.32 10.22 -18.96
C ASP A 85 17.51 9.66 -17.78
N ARG A 86 17.88 10.11 -16.57
CA ARG A 86 17.27 9.63 -15.34
C ARG A 86 15.75 9.84 -15.32
N SER A 87 15.26 10.94 -15.88
CA SER A 87 13.83 11.27 -15.86
C SER A 87 13.04 10.31 -16.72
N SER A 88 13.53 9.99 -17.93
CA SER A 88 12.92 9.00 -18.81
C SER A 88 12.90 7.60 -18.17
N ALA A 89 13.98 7.20 -17.51
CA ALA A 89 14.00 5.94 -16.76
C ALA A 89 12.93 5.89 -15.65
N ASP A 90 12.75 6.98 -14.91
CA ASP A 90 11.73 7.05 -13.87
C ASP A 90 10.29 7.04 -14.47
N TYR A 91 10.07 7.65 -15.64
CA TYR A 91 8.79 7.55 -16.36
C TYR A 91 8.47 6.11 -16.78
N ILE A 92 9.44 5.38 -17.32
CA ILE A 92 9.27 3.95 -17.66
C ILE A 92 8.93 3.15 -16.39
N GLY A 93 9.64 3.41 -15.29
CA GLY A 93 9.35 2.81 -13.99
C GLY A 93 7.94 3.11 -13.49
N MET A 94 7.46 4.34 -13.66
CA MET A 94 6.08 4.71 -13.33
C MET A 94 5.06 3.98 -14.21
N MET A 95 5.32 3.79 -15.51
CA MET A 95 4.46 2.98 -16.37
C MET A 95 4.43 1.50 -15.97
N ALA A 96 5.56 0.95 -15.53
CA ALA A 96 5.59 -0.40 -14.95
C ALA A 96 4.66 -0.54 -13.72
N THR A 97 4.54 0.50 -12.88
CA THR A 97 3.57 0.48 -11.78
C THR A 97 2.12 0.45 -12.28
N VAL A 98 1.81 1.11 -13.40
CA VAL A 98 0.47 1.09 -14.02
C VAL A 98 0.14 -0.33 -14.50
N MET A 99 1.08 -1.01 -15.15
CA MET A 99 0.91 -2.41 -15.59
C MET A 99 0.60 -3.33 -14.41
N ASN A 100 1.38 -3.24 -13.32
CA ASN A 100 1.12 -4.02 -12.11
C ASN A 100 -0.23 -3.69 -11.47
N ALA A 101 -0.64 -2.42 -11.47
CA ALA A 101 -1.91 -2.00 -10.90
C ALA A 101 -3.10 -2.60 -11.67
N ILE A 102 -3.05 -2.62 -13.01
CA ILE A 102 -4.08 -3.23 -13.86
C ILE A 102 -4.16 -4.74 -13.59
N PHE A 103 -3.02 -5.41 -13.53
CA PHE A 103 -2.98 -6.85 -13.25
C PHE A 103 -3.56 -7.19 -11.87
N LEU A 104 -3.20 -6.41 -10.85
CA LEU A 104 -3.73 -6.56 -9.50
C LEU A 104 -5.23 -6.26 -9.44
N GLN A 105 -5.70 -5.24 -10.16
CA GLN A 105 -7.12 -4.92 -10.32
C GLN A 105 -7.89 -6.13 -10.86
N ALA A 106 -7.45 -6.67 -12.00
CA ALA A 106 -8.08 -7.82 -12.64
C ALA A 106 -8.08 -9.06 -11.72
N THR A 107 -6.98 -9.30 -11.00
CA THR A 107 -6.89 -10.40 -10.05
C THR A 107 -7.90 -10.24 -8.90
N MET A 108 -8.01 -9.04 -8.32
CA MET A 108 -8.96 -8.75 -7.24
C MET A 108 -10.42 -8.82 -7.71
N GLU A 109 -10.71 -8.30 -8.89
CA GLU A 109 -12.05 -8.36 -9.49
C GLU A 109 -12.46 -9.79 -9.82
N SER A 110 -11.52 -10.66 -10.21
CA SER A 110 -11.79 -12.09 -10.48
C SER A 110 -12.32 -12.85 -9.26
N ILE A 111 -12.06 -12.35 -8.04
CA ILE A 111 -12.54 -12.92 -6.78
C ILE A 111 -13.63 -12.06 -6.12
N GLY A 112 -14.21 -11.12 -6.87
CA GLY A 112 -15.37 -10.33 -6.43
C GLY A 112 -15.05 -9.11 -5.55
N ILE A 113 -13.79 -8.68 -5.47
CA ILE A 113 -13.43 -7.44 -4.76
C ILE A 113 -13.66 -6.27 -5.72
N PRO A 114 -14.53 -5.30 -5.39
CA PRO A 114 -14.70 -4.12 -6.21
C PRO A 114 -13.46 -3.22 -6.06
N THR A 115 -12.81 -2.90 -7.17
CA THR A 115 -11.55 -2.15 -7.16
C THR A 115 -11.57 -0.95 -8.10
N ARG A 116 -10.63 -0.02 -7.89
CA ARG A 116 -10.37 1.12 -8.79
C ARG A 116 -8.89 1.44 -8.84
N VAL A 117 -8.31 1.42 -10.03
CA VAL A 117 -6.98 1.97 -10.27
C VAL A 117 -7.07 3.49 -10.47
N GLN A 118 -6.22 4.22 -9.76
CA GLN A 118 -6.02 5.66 -9.91
C GLN A 118 -4.56 5.97 -10.21
N THR A 119 -4.31 6.72 -11.27
CA THR A 119 -2.95 7.03 -11.74
C THR A 119 -2.59 8.49 -11.51
N ALA A 120 -1.34 8.76 -11.13
CA ALA A 120 -0.82 10.13 -11.08
C ALA A 120 -0.79 10.79 -12.47
N PHE A 121 -0.55 9.99 -13.52
CA PHE A 121 -0.73 10.42 -14.92
C PHE A 121 -2.20 10.36 -15.33
N ARG A 122 -2.60 11.21 -16.26
CA ARG A 122 -3.92 11.09 -16.90
C ARG A 122 -3.81 10.10 -18.06
N ILE A 123 -4.31 8.88 -17.86
CA ILE A 123 -4.36 7.81 -18.87
C ILE A 123 -5.82 7.41 -19.07
N SER A 124 -6.57 8.26 -19.78
CA SER A 124 -8.04 8.31 -19.77
C SER A 124 -8.74 6.98 -20.10
N GLU A 125 -8.17 6.20 -21.01
CA GLU A 125 -8.72 4.94 -21.51
C GLU A 125 -8.41 3.75 -20.58
N VAL A 126 -7.42 3.89 -19.71
CA VAL A 126 -6.85 2.77 -18.94
C VAL A 126 -7.21 2.85 -17.46
N ALA A 127 -7.13 4.05 -16.86
CA ALA A 127 -7.33 4.23 -15.43
C ALA A 127 -7.88 5.62 -15.08
N GLU A 128 -8.54 5.71 -13.92
CA GLU A 128 -9.01 7.01 -13.43
C GLU A 128 -7.81 7.90 -13.08
N PRO A 129 -7.82 9.21 -13.42
CA PRO A 129 -6.82 10.11 -12.87
C PRO A 129 -7.00 10.23 -11.36
N TYR A 130 -5.90 10.32 -10.62
CA TYR A 130 -5.93 10.50 -9.18
C TYR A 130 -6.63 11.80 -8.80
N ILE A 131 -7.73 11.67 -8.05
CA ILE A 131 -8.46 12.78 -7.44
C ILE A 131 -8.75 12.36 -6.01
N ARG A 132 -8.11 13.03 -5.04
CA ARG A 132 -8.22 12.73 -3.60
C ARG A 132 -9.65 12.46 -3.13
N ARG A 133 -10.59 13.35 -3.48
CA ARG A 133 -12.00 13.22 -3.08
C ARG A 133 -12.67 11.97 -3.66
N ARG A 134 -12.29 11.56 -4.88
CA ARG A 134 -12.79 10.31 -5.50
C ARG A 134 -12.18 9.08 -4.83
N ALA A 135 -10.88 9.11 -4.54
CA ALA A 135 -10.20 8.03 -3.81
C ALA A 135 -10.89 7.75 -2.47
N ILE A 136 -11.08 8.81 -1.66
CA ILE A 136 -11.77 8.71 -0.36
C ILE A 136 -13.19 8.16 -0.55
N ARG A 137 -13.94 8.64 -1.55
CA ARG A 137 -15.30 8.16 -1.81
C ARG A 137 -15.37 6.70 -2.25
N HIS A 138 -14.34 6.19 -2.95
CA HIS A 138 -14.25 4.77 -3.29
C HIS A 138 -13.97 3.93 -2.04
N LEU A 139 -13.05 4.38 -1.17
CA LEU A 139 -12.74 3.73 0.10
C LEU A 139 -13.96 3.65 1.02
N GLU A 140 -14.71 4.76 1.18
CA GLU A 140 -15.97 4.80 1.96
C GLU A 140 -17.04 3.82 1.46
N LYS A 141 -16.98 3.45 0.17
CA LYS A 141 -17.90 2.47 -0.45
C LYS A 141 -17.40 1.03 -0.33
N GLY A 142 -16.33 0.79 0.43
CA GLY A 142 -15.71 -0.52 0.60
C GLY A 142 -14.94 -1.01 -0.63
N ARG A 143 -14.57 -0.10 -1.56
CA ARG A 143 -13.76 -0.46 -2.73
C ARG A 143 -12.29 -0.36 -2.41
N VAL A 144 -11.50 -1.26 -2.97
CA VAL A 144 -10.04 -1.15 -2.91
C VAL A 144 -9.57 -0.13 -3.92
N VAL A 145 -8.74 0.82 -3.49
CA VAL A 145 -8.14 1.82 -4.38
C VAL A 145 -6.68 1.48 -4.61
N ILE A 146 -6.26 1.31 -5.87
CA ILE A 146 -4.89 1.00 -6.25
C ILE A 146 -4.28 2.25 -6.89
N PHE A 147 -3.28 2.84 -6.25
CA PHE A 147 -2.54 3.97 -6.77
C PHE A 147 -1.36 3.51 -7.61
N ALA A 148 -1.26 4.07 -8.82
CA ALA A 148 -0.19 3.82 -9.77
C ALA A 148 0.42 5.13 -10.31
N ALA A 149 1.49 4.99 -11.08
CA ALA A 149 2.38 6.06 -11.54
C ALA A 149 3.05 6.85 -10.40
N GLY A 150 3.19 6.25 -9.21
CA GLY A 150 3.89 6.85 -8.07
C GLY A 150 3.37 8.25 -7.70
N THR A 151 4.28 9.21 -7.57
CA THR A 151 3.95 10.63 -7.36
C THR A 151 3.62 11.35 -8.66
N GLY A 152 3.86 10.73 -9.83
CA GLY A 152 3.83 11.37 -11.14
C GLY A 152 5.06 12.21 -11.47
N ASN A 153 6.06 12.23 -10.58
CA ASN A 153 7.27 13.04 -10.74
C ASN A 153 8.51 12.14 -10.72
N PRO A 154 9.47 12.34 -11.65
CA PRO A 154 10.78 11.69 -11.59
C PRO A 154 11.53 11.96 -10.27
N PHE A 155 12.59 11.21 -10.01
CA PHE A 155 13.45 11.28 -8.81
C PHE A 155 12.80 10.82 -7.49
N PHE A 156 11.51 10.52 -7.48
CA PHE A 156 10.82 10.00 -6.30
C PHE A 156 10.65 8.49 -6.33
N THR A 157 10.68 7.88 -5.14
CA THR A 157 10.45 6.44 -4.98
C THR A 157 8.98 6.13 -4.75
N THR A 158 8.62 4.86 -4.94
CA THR A 158 7.27 4.36 -4.60
C THR A 158 6.98 4.39 -3.10
N ASP A 159 8.02 4.41 -2.25
CA ASP A 159 7.86 4.61 -0.81
C ASP A 159 7.45 6.05 -0.50
N THR A 160 8.00 7.04 -1.22
CA THR A 160 7.54 8.44 -1.10
C THR A 160 6.10 8.59 -1.58
N ALA A 161 5.73 7.93 -2.67
CA ALA A 161 4.34 7.90 -3.14
C ALA A 161 3.39 7.28 -2.10
N ALA A 162 3.80 6.20 -1.43
CA ALA A 162 3.03 5.58 -0.35
C ALA A 162 2.80 6.54 0.83
N ALA A 163 3.84 7.23 1.28
CA ALA A 163 3.73 8.24 2.34
C ALA A 163 2.77 9.37 1.94
N LEU A 164 2.95 9.91 0.73
CA LEU A 164 2.11 10.99 0.20
C LEU A 164 0.64 10.57 0.13
N ARG A 165 0.34 9.43 -0.51
CA ARG A 165 -1.03 8.94 -0.66
C ARG A 165 -1.66 8.59 0.68
N CYS A 166 -0.89 8.06 1.62
CA CYS A 166 -1.36 7.77 2.98
C CYS A 166 -1.85 9.04 3.68
N ALA A 167 -1.04 10.10 3.64
CA ALA A 167 -1.40 11.40 4.21
C ALA A 167 -2.62 12.00 3.50
N GLU A 168 -2.70 11.94 2.17
CA GLU A 168 -3.82 12.51 1.43
C GLU A 168 -5.14 11.78 1.70
N ILE A 169 -5.14 10.45 1.75
CA ILE A 169 -6.37 9.69 2.04
C ILE A 169 -6.67 9.61 3.53
N ASN A 170 -5.87 10.22 4.41
CA ASN A 170 -5.99 10.08 5.87
C ASN A 170 -5.98 8.60 6.31
N ALA A 171 -5.11 7.78 5.73
CA ALA A 171 -4.88 6.43 6.24
C ALA A 171 -4.10 6.50 7.55
N GLU A 172 -4.41 5.60 8.48
CA GLU A 172 -3.84 5.60 9.83
C GLU A 172 -2.44 4.96 9.86
N VAL A 173 -2.12 4.12 8.87
CA VAL A 173 -0.83 3.42 8.78
C VAL A 173 -0.49 3.06 7.34
N VAL A 174 0.82 3.06 7.03
CA VAL A 174 1.38 2.43 5.83
C VAL A 174 1.88 1.04 6.21
N LEU A 175 1.38 0.01 5.54
CA LEU A 175 1.85 -1.37 5.70
C LEU A 175 2.78 -1.67 4.53
N LYS A 176 4.09 -1.76 4.77
CA LYS A 176 5.05 -2.07 3.70
C LYS A 176 5.26 -3.59 3.59
N ALA A 177 4.78 -4.19 2.51
CA ALA A 177 5.10 -5.57 2.17
C ALA A 177 6.53 -5.63 1.61
N THR A 178 7.42 -6.35 2.30
CA THR A 178 8.81 -6.54 1.87
C THR A 178 9.22 -8.01 1.93
N ASN A 179 10.35 -8.35 1.30
CA ASN A 179 10.91 -9.69 1.29
C ASN A 179 11.69 -10.02 2.59
N VAL A 180 11.74 -9.09 3.55
CA VAL A 180 12.34 -9.27 4.87
C VAL A 180 11.27 -9.16 5.95
N ASP A 181 11.44 -9.86 7.06
CA ASP A 181 10.39 -10.04 8.07
C ASP A 181 10.13 -8.80 8.96
N GLY A 182 10.95 -7.74 8.80
CA GLY A 182 10.83 -6.48 9.53
C GLY A 182 11.93 -5.48 9.18
N VAL A 183 12.00 -4.38 9.94
CA VAL A 183 13.16 -3.48 9.95
C VAL A 183 14.24 -4.11 10.83
N TYR A 184 15.48 -4.15 10.34
CA TYR A 184 16.63 -4.64 11.09
C TYR A 184 17.58 -3.48 11.40
N ASP A 185 18.37 -3.60 12.47
CA ASP A 185 19.44 -2.66 12.81
C ASP A 185 20.62 -2.70 11.80
N ALA A 186 20.79 -3.83 11.09
CA ALA A 186 21.75 -4.02 10.01
C ALA A 186 21.12 -4.86 8.87
N ASP A 187 21.73 -4.88 7.67
CA ASP A 187 21.24 -5.72 6.58
C ASP A 187 21.39 -7.21 6.92
N PRO A 188 20.29 -7.97 7.13
CA PRO A 188 20.36 -9.38 7.54
C PRO A 188 20.97 -10.29 6.48
N LYS A 189 21.11 -9.83 5.22
CA LYS A 189 21.79 -10.60 4.17
C LYS A 189 23.31 -10.58 4.32
N HIS A 190 23.84 -9.54 4.95
CA HIS A 190 25.27 -9.31 5.12
C HIS A 190 25.72 -9.46 6.57
N ASN A 191 24.81 -9.28 7.53
CA ASN A 191 25.06 -9.45 8.95
C ASN A 191 24.11 -10.49 9.55
N PRO A 192 24.60 -11.69 9.91
CA PRO A 192 23.77 -12.72 10.54
C PRO A 192 23.29 -12.35 11.96
N ASP A 193 23.96 -11.39 12.62
CA ASP A 193 23.57 -10.91 13.95
C ASP A 193 22.56 -9.76 13.90
N ALA A 194 22.05 -9.41 12.70
CA ALA A 194 21.07 -8.35 12.53
C ALA A 194 19.80 -8.64 13.35
N ARG A 195 19.41 -7.69 14.18
CA ARG A 195 18.26 -7.79 15.09
C ARG A 195 17.06 -7.08 14.51
N ILE A 196 15.90 -7.73 14.61
CA ILE A 196 14.63 -7.12 14.22
C ILE A 196 14.26 -6.06 15.26
N LEU A 197 13.94 -4.86 14.77
CA LEU A 197 13.41 -3.78 15.58
C LEU A 197 11.88 -3.88 15.62
N GLU A 198 11.31 -4.09 16.80
CA GLU A 198 9.85 -4.27 16.97
C GLU A 198 9.07 -2.96 16.81
N THR A 199 9.67 -1.84 17.24
CA THR A 199 9.12 -0.49 17.09
C THR A 199 10.28 0.46 16.99
N VAL A 200 10.23 1.37 16.01
CA VAL A 200 11.24 2.42 15.83
C VAL A 200 10.51 3.73 15.62
N SER A 201 10.85 4.73 16.42
CA SER A 201 10.33 6.07 16.22
C SER A 201 10.99 6.73 15.02
N TYR A 202 10.29 7.68 14.41
CA TYR A 202 10.85 8.46 13.29
C TYR A 202 12.18 9.14 13.63
N ASN A 203 12.34 9.60 14.87
CA ASN A 203 13.56 10.27 15.32
C ASN A 203 14.74 9.29 15.41
N GLU A 204 14.52 8.05 15.83
CA GLU A 204 15.56 7.01 15.90
C GLU A 204 16.00 6.55 14.49
N LEU A 205 15.10 6.55 13.51
CA LEU A 205 15.41 6.21 12.11
C LEU A 205 16.33 7.24 11.42
N SER A 206 16.40 8.47 11.91
CA SER A 206 17.24 9.51 11.29
C SER A 206 18.75 9.25 11.42
N CYS A 207 19.17 8.47 12.42
CA CYS A 207 20.57 8.11 12.66
C CYS A 207 21.00 6.83 11.91
N LEU A 208 20.07 5.95 11.54
CA LEU A 208 20.34 4.82 10.65
C LEU A 208 20.03 5.25 9.22
N THR A 209 21.07 5.62 8.47
CA THR A 209 21.04 5.99 7.04
C THR A 209 19.81 5.49 6.26
N CYS A 210 18.84 6.39 6.12
CA CYS A 210 17.69 6.41 5.22
C CYS A 210 17.18 5.06 4.68
N LYS A 211 16.15 4.47 5.32
CA LYS A 211 15.11 3.64 4.66
C LYS A 211 13.85 3.42 5.52
N THR A 212 12.86 4.29 5.28
CA THR A 212 11.39 4.05 5.28
C THR A 212 10.57 4.08 6.59
N LEU A 213 9.32 4.56 6.38
CA LEU A 213 8.09 4.49 7.19
C LEU A 213 7.83 3.12 7.85
N GLU A 214 7.10 3.15 8.97
CA GLU A 214 6.62 2.00 9.75
C GLU A 214 6.28 0.78 8.87
N ILE A 215 6.96 -0.33 9.13
CA ILE A 215 6.77 -1.61 8.45
C ILE A 215 6.01 -2.52 9.40
N LEU A 216 4.87 -3.04 8.97
CA LEU A 216 4.21 -4.15 9.66
C LEU A 216 4.36 -5.44 8.85
N ARG A 217 4.84 -6.42 9.61
CA ARG A 217 5.10 -7.85 9.39
C ARG A 217 4.23 -8.52 8.31
N LYS A 218 4.85 -9.45 7.56
CA LYS A 218 4.29 -10.45 6.61
C LYS A 218 2.76 -10.47 6.51
N LEU A 219 2.24 -10.41 5.29
CA LEU A 219 0.88 -10.72 4.84
C LEU A 219 0.06 -11.71 5.77
N SER A 220 0.66 -12.82 6.24
CA SER A 220 0.07 -13.72 7.25
C SER A 220 -0.27 -13.11 8.64
N SER A 221 0.25 -11.93 8.96
CA SER A 221 0.12 -11.19 10.22
C SER A 221 -1.03 -10.19 10.21
N VAL A 222 -1.69 -9.99 9.06
CA VAL A 222 -2.97 -9.27 8.95
C VAL A 222 -4.04 -9.86 9.88
N ARG A 223 -3.91 -11.14 10.25
CA ARG A 223 -4.74 -11.79 11.28
C ARG A 223 -4.59 -11.22 12.70
N ARG A 224 -3.53 -10.46 13.00
CA ARG A 224 -3.31 -9.79 14.30
C ARG A 224 -3.86 -8.35 14.36
N LEU A 225 -4.75 -7.99 13.44
CA LEU A 225 -5.46 -6.69 13.47
C LEU A 225 -6.65 -6.65 14.43
N VAL A 226 -6.99 -7.78 15.06
CA VAL A 226 -8.01 -7.87 16.10
C VAL A 226 -7.35 -7.63 17.47
N PRO A 227 -7.82 -6.67 18.28
CA PRO A 227 -7.33 -6.51 19.64
C PRO A 227 -7.73 -7.73 20.47
N SER A 228 -6.80 -8.21 21.31
CA SER A 228 -7.08 -9.13 22.42
C SER A 228 -8.08 -8.53 23.40
#